data_AF-A0A061P4P9-F1
#
_entry.id   AF-A0A061P4P9-F1
#
_cell.length_a   1.000
_cell.length_b   1.000
_cell.length_c   1.000
_cell.angle_alpha   90.00
_cell.angle_beta   90.00
_cell.angle_gamma   90.00
#
_symmetry.space_group_name_H-M   'P 1'
#
loop_
_entity.id
_entity.type
_entity.pdbx_description
1 polymer ?
#
loop_
_entity_poly.entity_id
_entity_poly.type
_entity_poly.pdbx_seq_one_letter_code
_entity_poly.pdbx_strand_id
1 'polypeptide(L)'
;MIGVLTLEPLDTLQAFTTTDHLQPALQSHYERIGFSDPLPKKYAYANTLPFLHRYLQARRLLASTGQNDVHIQPLLLYYSFTEFMKAIVLFHDPEYPSTTSVLQHGVSTRKRKKKDYRFIDDEVKIQQNGLLPLLNRKMFHVKMNDGERFTMGKLFGELDDLRAILQHDRRLSNQHKDARNLPALFVHYLILYNLSMICRYETEWWGELISSRSSIDLPLIEHYLRIAPLHICEEIAIEMRTHLISD
;
A
#
# COMPACT_ATOMS: atom_id res chain seq x y z
N MET A 1 24.79 0.07 6.87
CA MET A 1 24.22 0.59 5.61
C MET A 1 22.88 -0.07 5.41
N ILE A 2 21.80 0.68 5.56
CA ILE A 2 20.46 0.23 5.13
C ILE A 2 20.60 0.08 3.62
N GLY A 3 20.47 -1.16 3.12
CA GLY A 3 20.59 -1.45 1.70
C GLY A 3 19.67 -0.53 0.93
N VAL A 4 20.17 0.01 -0.19
CA VAL A 4 19.38 0.76 -1.16
C VAL A 4 18.06 0.03 -1.33
N LEU A 5 16.94 0.65 -0.97
CA LEU A 5 15.62 0.10 -1.27
C LEU A 5 15.55 0.01 -2.80
N THR A 6 15.78 -1.17 -3.34
CA THR A 6 15.96 -1.32 -4.78
C THR A 6 14.59 -1.21 -5.44
N LEU A 7 14.45 -0.23 -6.34
CA LEU A 7 13.34 -0.16 -7.29
C LEU A 7 13.49 -1.21 -8.40
N GLU A 8 14.38 -2.18 -8.21
CA GLU A 8 14.80 -3.18 -9.20
C GLU A 8 13.61 -3.91 -9.86
N PRO A 9 12.54 -4.33 -9.12
CA PRO A 9 11.38 -4.93 -9.77
C PRO A 9 10.73 -4.02 -10.83
N LEU A 10 10.78 -2.70 -10.60
CA LEU A 10 10.18 -1.67 -11.46
C LEU A 10 11.11 -1.22 -12.60
N ASP A 11 12.40 -1.56 -12.57
CA ASP A 11 13.36 -1.09 -13.58
C ASP A 11 13.10 -1.70 -14.96
N THR A 12 12.56 -2.91 -15.00
CA THR A 12 12.09 -3.56 -16.25
C THR A 12 10.91 -2.83 -16.92
N LEU A 13 10.27 -1.90 -16.21
CA LEU A 13 9.08 -1.17 -16.67
C LEU A 13 9.39 0.28 -17.05
N GLN A 14 10.67 0.66 -17.18
CA GLN A 14 11.10 2.03 -17.51
C GLN A 14 10.51 2.54 -18.82
N ALA A 15 10.27 1.67 -19.81
CA ALA A 15 9.59 2.06 -21.05
C ALA A 15 8.21 2.68 -20.78
N PHE A 16 7.46 2.20 -19.78
CA PHE A 16 6.14 2.72 -19.43
C PHE A 16 6.18 4.03 -18.61
N THR A 17 7.36 4.65 -18.46
CA THR A 17 7.50 5.98 -17.84
C THR A 17 7.39 7.13 -18.83
N THR A 18 7.15 6.81 -20.11
CA THR A 18 6.99 7.78 -21.19
C THR A 18 5.63 7.61 -21.86
N THR A 19 5.10 8.69 -22.44
CA THR A 19 3.75 8.72 -23.03
C THR A 19 3.64 7.87 -24.29
N ASP A 20 4.70 7.80 -25.08
CA ASP A 20 4.80 7.07 -26.34
C ASP A 20 4.65 5.55 -26.18
N HIS A 21 5.11 4.99 -25.05
CA HIS A 21 4.91 3.57 -24.72
C HIS A 21 3.67 3.33 -23.86
N LEU A 22 3.40 4.19 -22.87
CA LEU A 22 2.30 3.97 -21.95
C LEU A 22 0.93 4.14 -22.61
N GLN A 23 0.73 5.16 -23.45
CA GLN A 23 -0.59 5.42 -24.03
C GLN A 23 -1.07 4.28 -24.94
N PRO A 24 -0.26 3.76 -25.89
CA PRO A 24 -0.67 2.61 -26.69
C PRO A 24 -0.90 1.36 -25.85
N ALA A 25 -0.10 1.14 -24.80
CA ALA A 25 -0.27 0.00 -23.90
C ALA A 25 -1.58 0.08 -23.11
N LEU A 26 -1.94 1.27 -22.58
CA LEU A 26 -3.22 1.51 -21.94
C LEU A 26 -4.40 1.33 -22.90
N GLN A 27 -4.27 1.79 -24.14
CA GLN A 27 -5.32 1.59 -25.15
C GLN A 27 -5.54 0.10 -25.40
N SER A 28 -4.47 -0.64 -25.67
CA SER A 28 -4.51 -2.09 -25.91
C SER A 28 -5.09 -2.84 -24.71
N HIS A 29 -4.73 -2.42 -23.49
CA HIS A 29 -5.31 -2.95 -22.26
C HIS A 29 -6.82 -2.73 -22.18
N TYR A 30 -7.29 -1.51 -22.43
CA TYR A 30 -8.72 -1.20 -22.40
C TYR A 30 -9.51 -1.97 -23.47
N GLU A 31 -8.93 -2.18 -24.65
CA GLU A 31 -9.50 -3.07 -25.68
C GLU A 31 -9.62 -4.52 -25.15
N ARG A 32 -8.54 -5.06 -24.54
CA ARG A 32 -8.54 -6.43 -23.99
C ARG A 32 -9.58 -6.66 -22.90
N ILE A 33 -9.83 -5.67 -22.04
CA ILE A 33 -10.81 -5.79 -20.96
C ILE A 33 -12.25 -5.46 -21.40
N GLY A 34 -12.49 -5.35 -22.72
CA GLY A 34 -13.83 -5.36 -23.31
C GLY A 34 -14.41 -3.99 -23.67
N PHE A 35 -13.65 -2.90 -23.59
CA PHE A 35 -14.12 -1.61 -24.07
C PHE A 35 -14.09 -1.57 -25.61
N SER A 36 -15.17 -1.06 -26.21
CA SER A 36 -15.30 -0.89 -27.66
C SER A 36 -15.00 0.55 -28.09
N ASP A 37 -14.57 0.72 -29.34
CA ASP A 37 -14.32 2.04 -29.94
C ASP A 37 -15.52 3.00 -29.73
N PRO A 38 -15.31 4.27 -29.34
CA PRO A 38 -14.03 4.99 -29.17
C PRO A 38 -13.45 5.00 -27.75
N LEU A 39 -13.99 4.19 -26.84
CA LEU A 39 -13.66 4.26 -25.41
C LEU A 39 -12.19 3.95 -25.09
N PRO A 40 -11.55 2.88 -25.61
CA PRO A 40 -10.16 2.59 -25.29
C PRO A 40 -9.21 3.74 -25.61
N LYS A 41 -9.33 4.34 -26.80
CA LYS A 41 -8.51 5.47 -27.22
C LYS A 41 -8.75 6.69 -26.34
N LYS A 42 -10.02 6.99 -26.02
CA LYS A 42 -10.41 8.09 -25.14
C LYS A 42 -9.82 7.90 -23.73
N TYR A 43 -9.98 6.72 -23.14
CA TYR A 43 -9.50 6.42 -21.79
C TYR A 43 -7.97 6.40 -21.73
N ALA A 44 -7.30 5.81 -22.71
CA ALA A 44 -5.84 5.83 -22.78
C ALA A 44 -5.28 7.26 -22.82
N TYR A 45 -5.83 8.11 -23.69
CA TYR A 45 -5.44 9.51 -23.77
C TYR A 45 -5.68 10.25 -22.44
N ALA A 46 -6.85 10.07 -21.83
CA ALA A 46 -7.21 10.73 -20.57
C ALA A 46 -6.34 10.27 -19.38
N ASN A 47 -5.95 8.99 -19.34
CA ASN A 47 -5.32 8.38 -18.16
C ASN A 47 -3.79 8.29 -18.23
N THR A 48 -3.17 8.49 -19.40
CA THR A 48 -1.70 8.42 -19.54
C THR A 48 -0.98 9.39 -18.61
N LEU A 49 -1.31 10.68 -18.65
CA LEU A 49 -0.64 11.67 -17.78
C LEU A 49 -0.98 11.50 -16.29
N PRO A 50 -2.25 11.29 -15.89
CA PRO A 50 -2.58 10.96 -14.50
C PRO A 50 -1.82 9.75 -13.97
N PHE A 51 -1.71 8.68 -14.76
CA PHE A 51 -0.91 7.51 -14.39
C PHE A 51 0.56 7.89 -14.19
N LEU A 52 1.19 8.53 -15.18
CA LEU A 52 2.61 8.89 -15.12
C LEU A 52 2.94 9.76 -13.92
N HIS A 53 2.14 10.80 -13.67
CA HIS A 53 2.38 11.70 -12.55
C HIS A 53 2.33 10.97 -11.21
N ARG A 54 1.34 10.10 -11.02
CA ARG A 54 1.19 9.29 -9.80
C ARG A 54 2.33 8.28 -9.66
N TYR A 55 2.63 7.53 -10.72
CA TYR A 55 3.66 6.51 -10.73
C TYR A 55 5.06 7.10 -10.48
N LEU A 56 5.41 8.20 -11.16
CA LEU A 56 6.70 8.86 -10.96
C LEU A 56 6.81 9.51 -9.58
N GLN A 57 5.73 10.09 -9.07
CA GLN A 57 5.70 10.63 -7.70
C GLN A 57 5.90 9.50 -6.67
N ALA A 58 5.23 8.37 -6.86
CA ALA A 58 5.36 7.19 -6.00
C ALA A 58 6.81 6.70 -5.94
N ARG A 59 7.46 6.55 -7.10
CA ARG A 59 8.89 6.16 -7.19
C ARG A 59 9.81 7.13 -6.47
N ARG A 60 9.59 8.45 -6.61
CA ARG A 60 10.40 9.48 -5.93
C ARG A 60 10.26 9.41 -4.41
N LEU A 61 9.03 9.27 -3.92
CA LEU A 61 8.77 9.12 -2.48
C LEU A 61 9.39 7.84 -1.92
N LEU A 62 9.35 6.73 -2.68
CA LEU A 62 9.97 5.48 -2.28
C LEU A 62 11.49 5.60 -2.19
N ALA A 63 12.13 6.18 -3.21
CA ALA A 63 13.57 6.41 -3.22
C ALA A 63 14.02 7.29 -2.03
N SER A 64 13.20 8.29 -1.67
CA SER A 64 13.44 9.13 -0.48
C SER A 64 13.34 8.33 0.84
N THR A 65 12.49 7.31 0.90
CA THR A 65 12.30 6.49 2.12
C THR A 65 13.62 5.87 2.58
N GLY A 66 14.46 5.38 1.66
CA GLY A 66 15.74 4.75 2.00
C GLY A 66 16.81 5.71 2.54
N GLN A 67 16.62 7.02 2.35
CA GLN A 67 17.57 8.06 2.78
C GLN A 67 17.21 8.66 4.14
N ASN A 68 15.99 8.42 4.62
CA ASN A 68 15.49 9.00 5.86
C ASN A 68 15.43 7.96 6.96
N ASP A 69 15.38 8.40 8.21
CA ASP A 69 15.27 7.53 9.37
C ASP A 69 13.81 7.10 9.65
N VAL A 70 13.68 6.21 10.64
CA VAL A 70 12.39 5.64 11.06
C VAL A 70 11.37 6.70 11.47
N HIS A 71 11.75 7.92 11.88
CA HIS A 71 10.80 8.95 12.28
C HIS A 71 9.85 9.33 11.15
N ILE A 72 10.32 9.37 9.89
CA ILE A 72 9.51 9.79 8.74
C ILE A 72 9.34 8.71 7.66
N GLN A 73 10.12 7.63 7.71
CA GLN A 73 10.01 6.51 6.78
C GLN A 73 8.58 5.98 6.58
N PRO A 74 7.78 5.71 7.64
CA PRO A 74 6.42 5.18 7.44
C PRO A 74 5.51 6.14 6.69
N LEU A 75 5.72 7.45 6.87
CA LEU A 75 4.96 8.48 6.18
C LEU A 75 5.26 8.49 4.69
N LEU A 76 6.55 8.51 4.32
CA LEU A 76 6.99 8.50 2.93
C LEU A 76 6.55 7.22 2.21
N LEU A 77 6.70 6.07 2.88
CA LEU A 77 6.30 4.78 2.33
C LEU A 77 4.78 4.69 2.12
N TYR A 78 3.98 5.19 3.07
CA TYR A 78 2.53 5.24 2.92
C TYR A 78 2.08 6.12 1.74
N TYR A 79 2.65 7.31 1.59
CA TYR A 79 2.30 8.20 0.48
C TYR A 79 2.80 7.66 -0.86
N SER A 80 4.00 7.08 -0.91
CA SER A 80 4.49 6.38 -2.09
C SER A 80 3.50 5.28 -2.50
N PHE A 81 3.14 4.41 -1.56
CA PHE A 81 2.26 3.29 -1.84
C PHE A 81 0.86 3.74 -2.25
N THR A 82 0.33 4.78 -1.62
CA THR A 82 -0.97 5.36 -2.01
C THR A 82 -0.95 5.88 -3.44
N GLU A 83 0.13 6.55 -3.88
CA GLU A 83 0.25 7.03 -5.26
C GLU A 83 0.38 5.88 -6.27
N PHE A 84 1.10 4.80 -5.92
CA PHE A 84 1.11 3.58 -6.73
C PHE A 84 -0.29 2.99 -6.89
N MET A 85 -1.04 2.82 -5.80
CA MET A 85 -2.41 2.28 -5.87
C MET A 85 -3.35 3.16 -6.72
N LYS A 86 -3.20 4.48 -6.65
CA LYS A 86 -3.95 5.41 -7.50
C LYS A 86 -3.54 5.35 -8.97
N ALA A 87 -2.32 4.94 -9.29
CA ALA A 87 -1.90 4.70 -10.66
C ALA A 87 -2.52 3.39 -11.18
N ILE A 88 -2.34 2.28 -10.44
CA ILE A 88 -2.81 0.95 -10.84
C ILE A 88 -4.33 0.88 -10.96
N VAL A 89 -5.10 1.56 -10.10
CA VAL A 89 -6.57 1.51 -10.20
C VAL A 89 -7.08 1.98 -11.57
N LEU A 90 -6.31 2.78 -12.33
CA LEU A 90 -6.66 3.20 -13.69
C LEU A 90 -6.68 2.03 -14.69
N PHE A 91 -6.02 0.90 -14.40
CA PHE A 91 -6.16 -0.32 -15.20
C PHE A 91 -7.55 -0.95 -15.05
N HIS A 92 -8.14 -0.87 -13.84
CA HIS A 92 -9.43 -1.51 -13.53
C HIS A 92 -10.62 -0.54 -13.57
N ASP A 93 -10.36 0.75 -13.48
CA ASP A 93 -11.36 1.81 -13.47
C ASP A 93 -10.83 3.05 -14.23
N PRO A 94 -11.02 3.11 -15.56
CA PRO A 94 -10.54 4.22 -16.36
C PRO A 94 -11.24 5.56 -16.04
N GLU A 95 -12.30 5.55 -15.23
CA GLU A 95 -13.02 6.75 -14.81
C GLU A 95 -12.58 7.26 -13.44
N TYR A 96 -11.57 6.61 -12.82
CA TYR A 96 -11.07 7.04 -11.53
C TYR A 96 -10.33 8.40 -11.59
N PRO A 97 -10.65 9.37 -10.72
CA PRO A 97 -11.67 9.31 -9.65
C PRO A 97 -13.06 9.70 -10.15
N SER A 98 -14.02 8.77 -10.01
CA SER A 98 -15.42 9.01 -10.42
C SER A 98 -16.17 9.93 -9.46
N THR A 99 -15.74 10.03 -8.21
CA THR A 99 -16.33 10.90 -7.18
C THR A 99 -15.26 11.42 -6.21
N THR A 100 -15.57 12.47 -5.44
CA THR A 100 -14.68 12.94 -4.37
C THR A 100 -14.59 11.95 -3.20
N SER A 101 -15.60 11.10 -3.00
CA SER A 101 -15.60 10.10 -1.92
C SER A 101 -14.47 9.08 -2.04
N VAL A 102 -14.09 8.69 -3.27
CA VAL A 102 -13.00 7.72 -3.51
C VAL A 102 -11.61 8.32 -3.29
N LEU A 103 -11.51 9.64 -3.05
CA LEU A 103 -10.25 10.31 -2.70
C LEU A 103 -9.89 10.16 -1.22
N GLN A 104 -10.83 9.76 -0.37
CA GLN A 104 -10.57 9.42 1.03
C GLN A 104 -9.75 8.13 1.12
N HIS A 105 -9.07 7.86 2.24
CA HIS A 105 -8.28 6.63 2.41
C HIS A 105 -9.15 5.36 2.43
N GLY A 106 -10.39 5.46 2.93
CA GLY A 106 -11.28 4.31 3.08
C GLY A 106 -11.02 3.47 4.33
N VAL A 107 -10.20 4.01 5.23
CA VAL A 107 -9.84 3.42 6.53
C VAL A 107 -9.72 4.52 7.58
N SER A 108 -9.87 4.13 8.85
CA SER A 108 -9.61 5.01 9.98
C SER A 108 -8.99 4.26 11.16
N THR A 109 -8.24 4.96 12.00
CA THR A 109 -7.74 4.47 13.28
C THR A 109 -8.23 5.39 14.41
N ARG A 110 -8.12 4.93 15.66
CA ARG A 110 -8.44 5.79 16.81
C ARG A 110 -7.42 6.92 16.89
N LYS A 111 -7.92 8.17 16.94
CA LYS A 111 -7.11 9.40 17.05
C LYS A 111 -6.41 9.60 18.39
N ARG A 112 -6.91 8.95 19.46
CA ARG A 112 -6.32 9.00 20.80
C ARG A 112 -6.06 7.59 21.25
N LYS A 113 -4.81 7.27 21.54
CA LYS A 113 -4.44 5.95 22.06
C LYS A 113 -4.76 5.81 23.55
N LYS A 114 -4.92 4.55 23.98
CA LYS A 114 -5.18 4.19 25.38
C LYS A 114 -3.89 4.29 26.21
N LYS A 115 -4.03 4.31 27.53
CA LYS A 115 -2.90 4.09 28.45
C LYS A 115 -2.28 2.70 28.16
N ASP A 116 -0.96 2.59 28.23
CA ASP A 116 -0.18 1.38 27.92
C ASP A 116 -0.34 0.91 26.46
N TYR A 117 -0.35 1.87 25.53
CA TYR A 117 -0.50 1.61 24.10
C TYR A 117 0.66 0.79 23.52
N ARG A 118 0.29 -0.22 22.72
CA ARG A 118 1.19 -1.02 21.89
C ARG A 118 0.69 -1.01 20.47
N PHE A 119 1.61 -0.88 19.51
CA PHE A 119 1.22 -0.83 18.10
C PHE A 119 0.56 -2.13 17.65
N ILE A 120 1.06 -3.27 18.12
CA ILE A 120 0.56 -4.57 17.70
C ILE A 120 -0.90 -4.85 18.09
N ASP A 121 -1.37 -4.19 19.15
CA ASP A 121 -2.73 -4.28 19.67
C ASP A 121 -3.66 -3.22 19.05
N ASP A 122 -3.12 -2.33 18.21
CA ASP A 122 -3.91 -1.27 17.55
C ASP A 122 -4.75 -1.81 16.39
N GLU A 123 -5.79 -1.06 16.04
CA GLU A 123 -6.77 -1.47 15.03
C GLU A 123 -6.93 -0.44 13.93
N VAL A 124 -7.05 -0.92 12.69
CA VAL A 124 -7.56 -0.14 11.57
C VAL A 124 -8.98 -0.60 11.22
N LYS A 125 -9.88 0.37 11.05
CA LYS A 125 -11.30 0.18 10.74
C LYS A 125 -11.56 0.50 9.27
N ILE A 126 -12.13 -0.44 8.53
CA ILE A 126 -12.61 -0.23 7.16
C ILE A 126 -13.79 0.75 7.16
N GLN A 127 -13.81 1.68 6.20
CA GLN A 127 -14.92 2.60 5.96
C GLN A 127 -15.73 2.18 4.74
N GLN A 128 -16.98 2.61 4.67
CA GLN A 128 -17.87 2.38 3.52
C GLN A 128 -17.31 2.94 2.20
N ASN A 129 -16.69 4.12 2.25
CA ASN A 129 -16.23 4.88 1.07
C ASN A 129 -14.74 5.21 1.18
N GLY A 130 -14.09 5.37 0.02
CA GLY A 130 -12.68 5.72 -0.08
C GLY A 130 -11.92 4.85 -1.08
N LEU A 131 -10.62 5.07 -1.14
CA LEU A 131 -9.69 4.38 -2.02
C LEU A 131 -9.65 2.88 -1.70
N LEU A 132 -9.48 2.48 -0.44
CA LEU A 132 -9.43 1.05 -0.11
C LEU A 132 -10.72 0.29 -0.50
N PRO A 133 -11.95 0.77 -0.18
CA PRO A 133 -13.17 0.14 -0.68
C PRO A 133 -13.28 0.08 -2.20
N LEU A 134 -12.78 1.10 -2.92
CA LEU A 134 -12.72 1.08 -4.38
C LEU A 134 -11.78 -0.02 -4.87
N LEU A 135 -10.53 -0.04 -4.38
CA LEU A 135 -9.52 -1.04 -4.71
C LEU A 135 -10.03 -2.45 -4.38
N ASN A 136 -10.73 -2.62 -3.26
CA ASN A 136 -11.30 -3.92 -2.91
C ASN A 136 -12.35 -4.40 -3.92
N ARG A 137 -13.22 -3.52 -4.41
CA ARG A 137 -14.22 -3.89 -5.42
C ARG A 137 -13.60 -4.20 -6.78
N LYS A 138 -12.48 -3.55 -7.12
CA LYS A 138 -11.89 -3.55 -8.45
C LYS A 138 -10.71 -4.52 -8.63
N MET A 139 -10.01 -4.82 -7.54
CA MET A 139 -8.72 -5.54 -7.56
C MET A 139 -8.67 -6.67 -6.54
N PHE A 140 -8.91 -6.38 -5.26
CA PHE A 140 -8.60 -7.35 -4.19
C PHE A 140 -9.69 -8.41 -3.97
N HIS A 141 -10.95 -8.05 -4.23
CA HIS A 141 -12.11 -8.94 -4.10
C HIS A 141 -12.22 -9.66 -2.73
N VAL A 142 -11.72 -9.04 -1.67
CA VAL A 142 -11.80 -9.59 -0.31
C VAL A 142 -13.19 -9.29 0.26
N LYS A 143 -13.83 -10.32 0.83
CA LYS A 143 -15.10 -10.15 1.55
C LYS A 143 -14.87 -9.33 2.82
N MET A 144 -15.48 -8.15 2.88
CA MET A 144 -15.41 -7.24 4.02
C MET A 144 -16.78 -6.69 4.40
N ASN A 145 -16.94 -6.35 5.67
CA ASN A 145 -18.11 -5.61 6.16
C ASN A 145 -17.74 -4.16 6.49
N ASP A 146 -18.69 -3.23 6.34
CA ASP A 146 -18.48 -1.86 6.80
C ASP A 146 -18.22 -1.85 8.31
N GLY A 147 -17.19 -1.09 8.70
CA GLY A 147 -16.72 -1.00 10.07
C GLY A 147 -16.00 -2.23 10.63
N GLU A 148 -15.71 -3.23 9.80
CA GLU A 148 -14.79 -4.30 10.14
C GLU A 148 -13.42 -3.77 10.55
N ARG A 149 -12.77 -4.45 11.50
CA ARG A 149 -11.50 -4.03 12.09
C ARG A 149 -10.45 -5.11 11.96
N PHE A 150 -9.22 -4.68 11.68
CA PHE A 150 -8.03 -5.51 11.66
C PHE A 150 -7.04 -5.01 12.70
N THR A 151 -6.59 -5.90 13.57
CA THR A 151 -5.49 -5.62 14.52
C THR A 151 -4.15 -5.69 13.80
N MET A 152 -3.18 -4.85 14.17
CA MET A 152 -1.87 -4.84 13.53
C MET A 152 -1.15 -6.18 13.64
N GLY A 153 -1.26 -6.89 14.77
CA GLY A 153 -0.66 -8.22 14.91
C GLY A 153 -1.26 -9.28 13.98
N LYS A 154 -2.55 -9.18 13.65
CA LYS A 154 -3.18 -10.03 12.63
C LYS A 154 -2.61 -9.72 11.25
N LEU A 155 -2.50 -8.43 10.91
CA LEU A 155 -1.97 -7.99 9.61
C LEU A 155 -0.49 -8.36 9.43
N PHE A 156 0.35 -8.16 10.45
CA PHE A 156 1.73 -8.63 10.41
C PHE A 156 1.80 -10.16 10.29
N GLY A 157 0.84 -10.87 10.85
CA GLY A 157 0.72 -12.31 10.70
C GLY A 157 0.40 -12.81 9.29
N GLU A 158 -0.20 -11.98 8.44
CA GLU A 158 -0.44 -12.32 7.02
C GLU A 158 0.87 -12.31 6.21
N LEU A 159 1.90 -11.60 6.67
CA LEU A 159 3.20 -11.52 6.00
C LEU A 159 4.14 -12.62 6.52
N ASP A 160 4.58 -13.54 5.64
CA ASP A 160 5.37 -14.72 6.02
C ASP A 160 6.66 -14.37 6.78
N ASP A 161 7.41 -13.34 6.33
CA ASP A 161 8.64 -12.87 6.99
C ASP A 161 8.43 -12.41 8.43
N LEU A 162 7.31 -11.75 8.70
CA LEU A 162 6.97 -11.27 10.04
C LEU A 162 6.37 -12.37 10.89
N ARG A 163 5.63 -13.31 10.29
CA ARG A 163 5.04 -14.45 11.00
C ARG A 163 6.09 -15.24 11.77
N ALA A 164 7.28 -15.44 11.21
CA ALA A 164 8.39 -16.13 11.87
C ALA A 164 8.85 -15.42 13.16
N ILE A 165 8.88 -14.08 13.16
CA ILE A 165 9.24 -13.28 14.34
C ILE A 165 8.15 -13.41 15.41
N LEU A 166 6.89 -13.39 15.00
CA LEU A 166 5.73 -13.39 15.89
C LEU A 166 5.49 -14.75 16.57
N GLN A 167 5.95 -15.86 15.97
CA GLN A 167 5.87 -17.21 16.57
C GLN A 167 6.59 -17.33 17.91
N HIS A 168 7.59 -16.49 18.15
CA HIS A 168 8.39 -16.51 19.38
C HIS A 168 7.74 -15.72 20.53
N ASP A 169 6.72 -14.89 20.25
CA ASP A 169 5.94 -14.21 21.27
C ASP A 169 4.61 -14.93 21.49
N ARG A 170 4.46 -15.57 22.66
CA ARG A 170 3.24 -16.30 23.04
C ARG A 170 1.97 -15.44 22.98
N ARG A 171 2.05 -14.12 23.14
CA ARG A 171 0.89 -13.21 23.02
C ARG A 171 0.43 -13.05 21.57
N LEU A 172 1.37 -13.12 20.63
CA LEU A 172 1.16 -12.92 19.19
C LEU A 172 0.84 -14.25 18.49
N SER A 173 1.37 -15.36 19.02
CA SER A 173 1.11 -16.73 18.54
C SER A 173 -0.38 -17.10 18.42
N ASN A 174 -1.25 -16.51 19.24
CA ASN A 174 -2.70 -16.74 19.19
C ASN A 174 -3.45 -15.84 18.19
N GLN A 175 -2.84 -14.75 17.70
CA GLN A 175 -3.49 -13.86 16.74
C GLN A 175 -3.43 -14.40 15.31
N HIS A 176 -2.51 -15.31 15.00
CA HIS A 176 -2.34 -15.95 13.68
C HIS A 176 -3.38 -17.00 13.32
N LYS A 177 -4.20 -17.43 14.29
CA LYS A 177 -5.16 -18.53 14.10
C LYS A 177 -6.32 -18.18 13.14
N ASP A 178 -6.50 -16.90 12.85
CA ASP A 178 -7.54 -16.39 11.94
C ASP A 178 -6.94 -15.85 10.63
N ALA A 179 -5.86 -16.45 10.11
CA ALA A 179 -5.27 -16.03 8.84
C ALA A 179 -6.32 -16.11 7.72
N ARG A 180 -6.54 -14.99 7.02
CA ARG A 180 -7.57 -14.89 5.97
C ARG A 180 -7.00 -15.04 4.57
N ASN A 181 -5.67 -15.18 4.43
CA ASN A 181 -4.95 -15.16 3.16
C ASN A 181 -5.32 -13.89 2.37
N LEU A 182 -5.10 -12.74 3.01
CA LEU A 182 -5.40 -11.45 2.41
C LEU A 182 -4.36 -11.11 1.32
N PRO A 183 -4.75 -10.44 0.22
CA PRO A 183 -3.81 -9.96 -0.79
C PRO A 183 -2.74 -9.06 -0.17
N ALA A 184 -1.48 -9.22 -0.60
CA ALA A 184 -0.34 -8.53 0.00
C ALA A 184 -0.50 -7.00 -0.01
N LEU A 185 -0.90 -6.43 -1.15
CA LEU A 185 -1.15 -4.99 -1.28
C LEU A 185 -2.23 -4.47 -0.31
N PHE A 186 -3.27 -5.28 -0.05
CA PHE A 186 -4.31 -4.93 0.92
C PHE A 186 -3.73 -4.85 2.34
N VAL A 187 -2.93 -5.85 2.74
CA VAL A 187 -2.28 -5.92 4.05
C VAL A 187 -1.32 -4.74 4.24
N HIS A 188 -0.46 -4.49 3.26
CA HIS A 188 0.47 -3.36 3.29
C HIS A 188 -0.24 -2.01 3.42
N TYR A 189 -1.40 -1.85 2.76
CA TYR A 189 -2.16 -0.60 2.79
C TYR A 189 -2.64 -0.30 4.20
N LEU A 190 -3.18 -1.32 4.87
CA LEU A 190 -3.71 -1.23 6.22
C LEU A 190 -2.61 -0.92 7.25
N ILE A 191 -1.47 -1.63 7.16
CA ILE A 191 -0.33 -1.42 8.07
C ILE A 191 0.26 -0.02 7.88
N LEU A 192 0.57 0.36 6.64
CA LEU A 192 1.18 1.65 6.33
C LEU A 192 0.25 2.82 6.66
N TYR A 193 -1.05 2.66 6.42
CA TYR A 193 -2.02 3.65 6.87
C TYR A 193 -1.88 3.91 8.36
N ASN A 194 -1.88 2.85 9.18
CA ASN A 194 -1.80 3.00 10.62
C ASN A 194 -0.46 3.60 11.07
N LEU A 195 0.67 3.08 10.58
CA LEU A 195 1.99 3.65 10.90
C LEU A 195 2.09 5.13 10.50
N SER A 196 1.53 5.53 9.35
CA SER A 196 1.49 6.93 8.93
C SER A 196 0.67 7.81 9.88
N MET A 197 -0.37 7.26 10.51
CA MET A 197 -1.19 7.96 11.49
C MET A 197 -0.42 8.13 12.80
N ILE A 198 0.29 7.09 13.26
CA ILE A 198 1.16 7.17 14.45
C ILE A 198 2.24 8.22 14.26
N CYS A 199 2.97 8.16 13.15
CA CYS A 199 4.04 9.10 12.81
C CYS A 199 3.57 10.56 12.80
N ARG A 200 2.33 10.85 12.38
CA ARG A 200 1.80 12.23 12.28
C ARG A 200 1.09 12.75 13.51
N TYR A 201 0.42 11.88 14.26
CA TYR A 201 -0.56 12.29 15.27
C TYR A 201 -0.24 11.80 16.68
N GLU A 202 0.66 10.83 16.84
CA GLU A 202 1.08 10.27 18.13
C GLU A 202 2.58 10.50 18.35
N THR A 203 3.05 11.73 18.10
CA THR A 203 4.47 12.12 18.08
C THR A 203 5.20 11.80 19.39
N GLU A 204 4.56 11.98 20.55
CA GLU A 204 5.16 11.67 21.85
C GLU A 204 5.43 10.18 21.99
N TRP A 205 4.41 9.33 21.76
CA TRP A 205 4.57 7.88 21.84
C TRP A 205 5.56 7.37 20.78
N TRP A 206 5.52 7.90 19.56
CA TRP A 206 6.44 7.52 18.50
C TRP A 206 7.89 7.86 18.84
N GLY A 207 8.13 9.08 19.35
CA GLY A 207 9.44 9.52 19.80
C GLY A 207 9.95 8.72 21.00
N GLU A 208 9.09 8.42 21.97
CA GLU A 208 9.43 7.59 23.12
C GLU A 208 9.77 6.16 22.68
N LEU A 209 8.95 5.55 21.81
CA LEU A 209 9.22 4.21 21.28
C LEU A 209 10.61 4.13 20.63
N ILE A 210 10.94 5.10 19.76
CA ILE A 210 12.22 5.12 19.04
C ILE A 210 13.39 5.36 19.98
N SER A 211 13.28 6.34 20.88
CA SER A 211 14.39 6.74 21.77
C SER A 211 14.65 5.75 22.90
N SER A 212 13.59 5.27 23.56
CA SER A 212 13.69 4.35 24.70
C SER A 212 13.78 2.88 24.29
N ARG A 213 13.37 2.55 23.05
CA ARG A 213 13.21 1.17 22.55
C ARG A 213 12.39 0.30 23.53
N SER A 214 11.38 0.88 24.16
CA SER A 214 10.62 0.31 25.30
C SER A 214 9.69 -0.86 24.97
N SER A 215 9.46 -1.17 23.69
CA SER A 215 8.54 -2.22 23.23
C SER A 215 9.12 -3.05 22.09
N ILE A 216 8.72 -4.33 22.02
CA ILE A 216 8.95 -5.22 20.87
C ILE A 216 8.32 -4.71 19.57
N ASP A 217 7.40 -3.76 19.67
CA ASP A 217 6.80 -3.09 18.51
C ASP A 217 7.88 -2.47 17.62
N LEU A 218 8.94 -1.86 18.18
CA LEU A 218 9.94 -1.17 17.36
C LEU A 218 10.74 -2.12 16.47
N PRO A 219 11.36 -3.22 16.96
CA PRO A 219 12.02 -4.19 16.08
C PRO A 219 11.11 -4.77 15.01
N LEU A 220 9.82 -5.00 15.32
CA LEU A 220 8.84 -5.49 14.33
C LEU A 220 8.58 -4.44 13.24
N ILE A 221 8.41 -3.17 13.64
CA ILE A 221 8.20 -2.06 12.70
C ILE A 221 9.45 -1.82 11.86
N GLU A 222 10.64 -1.79 12.46
CA GLU A 222 11.93 -1.66 11.75
C GLU A 222 12.10 -2.79 10.72
N HIS A 223 11.77 -4.03 11.09
CA HIS A 223 11.82 -5.16 10.17
C HIS A 223 10.81 -5.01 9.03
N TYR A 224 9.57 -4.63 9.34
CA TYR A 224 8.53 -4.39 8.34
C TYR A 224 8.94 -3.29 7.34
N LEU A 225 9.44 -2.15 7.82
CA LEU A 225 9.87 -1.04 6.97
C LEU A 225 11.05 -1.39 6.07
N ARG A 226 11.86 -2.38 6.47
CA ARG A 226 12.96 -2.91 5.64
C ARG A 226 12.46 -3.79 4.49
N ILE A 227 11.43 -4.62 4.70
CA ILE A 227 10.95 -5.59 3.70
C ILE A 227 9.83 -5.05 2.81
N ALA A 228 8.93 -4.23 3.37
CA ALA A 228 7.73 -3.79 2.69
C ALA A 228 8.00 -3.05 1.35
N PRO A 229 9.04 -2.21 1.22
CA PRO A 229 9.36 -1.56 -0.06
C PRO A 229 9.58 -2.54 -1.21
N LEU A 230 10.29 -3.65 -0.96
CA LEU A 230 10.58 -4.63 -1.99
C LEU A 230 9.32 -5.39 -2.39
N HIS A 231 8.57 -5.92 -1.42
CA HIS A 231 7.34 -6.66 -1.69
C HIS A 231 6.30 -5.79 -2.40
N ILE A 232 6.16 -4.53 -1.99
CA ILE A 232 5.29 -3.58 -2.68
C ILE A 232 5.76 -3.41 -4.12
N CYS A 233 7.05 -3.15 -4.37
CA CYS A 233 7.57 -3.02 -5.74
C CYS A 233 7.31 -4.27 -6.60
N GLU A 234 7.46 -5.47 -6.03
CA GLU A 234 7.20 -6.74 -6.72
C GLU A 234 5.73 -6.87 -7.13
N GLU A 235 4.81 -6.64 -6.20
CA GLU A 235 3.37 -6.68 -6.47
C GLU A 235 2.94 -5.60 -7.48
N ILE A 236 3.47 -4.38 -7.36
CA ILE A 236 3.24 -3.29 -8.33
C ILE A 236 3.78 -3.67 -9.72
N ALA A 237 4.94 -4.33 -9.78
CA ALA A 237 5.52 -4.78 -11.04
C ALA A 237 4.66 -5.87 -11.70
N ILE A 238 4.13 -6.80 -10.91
CA ILE A 238 3.21 -7.84 -11.39
C ILE A 238 1.97 -7.21 -12.02
N GLU A 239 1.29 -6.33 -11.29
CA GLU A 239 0.11 -5.60 -11.79
C GLU A 239 0.40 -4.83 -13.09
N MET A 240 1.51 -4.11 -13.15
CA MET A 240 1.91 -3.39 -14.37
C MET A 240 2.20 -4.33 -15.53
N ARG A 241 2.90 -5.46 -15.31
CA ARG A 241 3.18 -6.41 -16.39
C ARG A 241 1.91 -7.06 -16.90
N THR A 242 1.05 -7.54 -16.01
CA THR A 242 -0.23 -8.16 -16.35
C THR A 242 -1.11 -7.25 -17.20
N HIS A 243 -1.09 -5.94 -16.95
CA HIS A 243 -1.97 -5.01 -17.63
C HIS A 243 -1.33 -4.30 -18.82
N LEU A 244 -0.03 -4.01 -18.80
CA LEU A 244 0.62 -3.23 -19.86
C LEU A 244 1.38 -4.08 -20.87
N ILE A 245 1.90 -5.23 -20.45
CA ILE A 245 2.65 -6.13 -21.34
C ILE A 245 1.67 -7.19 -21.84
N SER A 246 1.54 -7.27 -23.15
CA SER A 246 0.79 -8.34 -23.81
C SER A 246 1.82 -9.35 -24.29
N ASP A 247 1.57 -10.64 -24.10
CA ASP A 247 2.31 -11.70 -24.79
C ASP A 247 2.13 -11.61 -26.32
#